data_AF-A0A7K1ZR82-F1
#
_entry.id   AF-A0A7K1ZR82-F1
#
_cell.length_a   1.000
_cell.length_b   1.000
_cell.length_c   1.000
_cell.angle_alpha   90.00
_cell.angle_beta   90.00
_cell.angle_gamma   90.00
#
_symmetry.space_group_name_H-M   'P 1'
#
loop_
_entity.id
_entity.type
_entity.pdbx_description
1 polymer ?
#
loop_
_entity_poly.entity_id
_entity_poly.type
_entity_poly.pdbx_seq_one_letter_code
_entity_poly.pdbx_strand_id
1 'polypeptide(L)' 'MPYLGLTPTHSIHPRPCTRPIWSPQCRGESIGHSVIVDPWGQILAQAPDRAYVVTGELNFAYQDQLRERLPCLNHRCI' A
#
# COMPACT_ATOMS: atom_id res chain seq x y z
N MET A 1 -32.04 37.21 -15.39
CA MET A 1 -31.42 37.60 -14.11
C MET A 1 -31.34 36.36 -13.23
N PRO A 2 -30.16 35.72 -13.12
CA PRO A 2 -29.99 34.42 -12.45
C PRO A 2 -29.86 34.61 -10.94
N TYR A 3 -30.62 33.85 -10.15
CA TYR A 3 -30.41 33.79 -8.71
C TYR A 3 -29.36 32.73 -8.37
N LEU A 4 -28.33 33.25 -7.73
CA LEU A 4 -27.21 32.62 -7.05
C LEU A 4 -27.69 31.54 -6.06
N GLY A 5 -27.02 30.38 -6.05
CA GLY A 5 -27.24 29.37 -5.01
C GLY A 5 -26.66 28.01 -5.35
N LEU A 6 -25.38 27.98 -5.74
CA LEU A 6 -24.64 26.73 -5.93
C LEU A 6 -24.71 25.91 -4.63
N THR A 7 -25.15 24.67 -4.77
CA THR A 7 -25.16 23.60 -3.77
C THR A 7 -23.84 23.51 -3.02
N PRO A 8 -23.83 23.03 -1.76
CA PRO A 8 -22.59 22.80 -1.04
C PRO A 8 -21.83 21.68 -1.76
N THR A 9 -20.87 22.04 -2.62
CA THR A 9 -19.86 21.08 -3.08
C THR A 9 -19.00 20.80 -1.86
N HIS A 10 -19.46 19.87 -1.03
CA HIS A 10 -18.62 19.14 -0.10
C HIS A 10 -17.62 18.39 -0.98
N SER A 11 -16.54 19.08 -1.36
CA SER A 11 -15.40 18.47 -2.03
C SER A 11 -14.84 17.46 -1.06
N ILE A 12 -15.25 16.20 -1.21
CA ILE A 12 -14.60 15.03 -0.61
C ILE A 12 -13.28 14.83 -1.36
N HIS A 13 -12.40 15.81 -1.26
CA HIS A 13 -10.98 15.60 -1.50
C HIS A 13 -10.35 15.68 -0.12
N PRO A 14 -9.92 14.55 0.47
CA PRO A 14 -9.09 14.63 1.66
C PRO A 14 -7.87 15.45 1.26
N ARG A 15 -7.70 16.63 1.87
CA ARG A 15 -6.50 17.42 1.63
C ARG A 15 -5.33 16.53 2.03
N PRO A 16 -4.32 16.32 1.15
CA PRO A 16 -3.12 15.62 1.58
C PRO A 16 -2.55 16.41 2.74
N CYS A 17 -2.27 15.73 3.85
CA CYS A 17 -1.63 16.38 4.97
C CYS A 17 -0.24 16.82 4.48
N THR A 18 -0.06 18.12 4.20
CA THR A 18 1.21 18.69 3.71
C THR A 18 2.28 18.74 4.81
N ARG A 19 2.08 18.03 5.91
CA ARG A 19 2.96 18.03 7.06
C ARG A 19 4.01 16.92 6.92
N PRO A 20 5.22 17.14 7.45
CA PRO A 20 6.23 16.10 7.47
C PRO A 20 5.79 14.94 8.38
N ILE A 21 6.16 13.73 7.98
CA ILE A 21 5.72 12.46 8.61
C ILE A 21 6.10 12.33 10.11
N TRP A 22 7.04 13.15 10.60
CA TRP A 22 7.44 13.19 12.00
C TRP A 22 6.60 14.14 12.87
N SER A 23 5.65 14.90 12.30
CA SER A 23 4.90 15.90 13.07
C SER A 23 4.01 15.25 14.14
N PRO A 24 4.04 15.73 15.40
CA PRO A 24 3.33 15.11 16.52
C PRO A 24 1.80 15.19 16.43
N GLN A 25 1.28 16.01 15.51
CA GLN A 25 -0.15 16.13 15.19
C GLN A 25 -0.63 15.12 14.13
N CYS A 26 0.27 14.47 13.39
CA CYS A 26 -0.06 13.42 12.41
C CYS A 26 0.04 12.02 13.05
N ARG A 27 -0.63 11.82 14.18
CA ARG A 27 -0.73 10.48 14.77
C ARG A 27 -1.76 9.67 13.99
N GLY A 28 -1.28 8.77 13.12
CA GLY A 28 -2.09 7.68 12.55
C GLY A 28 -2.47 7.79 11.07
N GLU A 29 -1.80 8.63 10.28
CA GLU A 29 -2.05 8.65 8.82
C GLU A 29 -1.45 7.40 8.16
N SER A 30 -2.31 6.58 7.56
CA SER A 30 -1.91 5.42 6.76
C SER A 30 -1.96 5.78 5.27
N ILE A 31 -0.85 5.64 4.57
CA ILE A 31 -0.73 6.03 3.14
C ILE A 31 -1.37 4.97 2.22
N GLY A 32 -1.64 3.76 2.72
CA GLY A 32 -2.21 2.68 1.93
C GLY A 32 -1.13 1.95 1.11
N HIS A 33 -1.37 1.77 -0.20
CA HIS A 33 -0.52 1.02 -1.14
C HIS A 33 -0.20 -0.41 -0.70
N SER A 34 -1.18 -1.15 -0.21
CA SER A 34 -1.00 -2.58 0.06
C SER A 34 -0.57 -3.31 -1.22
N VAL A 35 0.48 -4.13 -1.12
CA VAL A 35 1.05 -4.88 -2.24
C VAL A 35 1.22 -6.34 -1.84
N ILE A 36 0.97 -7.25 -2.77
CA ILE A 36 1.36 -8.67 -2.70
C ILE A 36 2.55 -8.85 -3.63
N VAL A 37 3.67 -9.34 -3.09
CA VAL A 37 4.90 -9.61 -3.85
C VAL A 37 5.29 -11.07 -3.78
N ASP A 38 5.94 -11.56 -4.83
CA ASP A 38 6.56 -12.88 -4.85
C ASP A 38 7.95 -12.87 -4.16
N PRO A 39 8.56 -14.04 -3.93
CA PRO A 39 9.86 -14.14 -3.25
C PRO A 39 11.05 -13.57 -4.05
N TRP A 40 10.89 -13.26 -5.34
CA TRP A 40 11.91 -12.64 -6.20
C TRP A 40 11.69 -11.12 -6.37
N GLY A 41 10.62 -10.57 -5.79
CA GLY A 41 10.28 -9.15 -5.82
C GLY A 41 9.31 -8.75 -6.93
N GLN A 42 8.68 -9.69 -7.64
CA GLN A 42 7.62 -9.37 -8.59
C GLN A 42 6.35 -8.92 -7.86
N ILE A 43 5.74 -7.83 -8.32
CA ILE A 43 4.45 -7.36 -7.81
C ILE A 43 3.33 -8.18 -8.43
N LEU A 44 2.59 -8.93 -7.60
CA LEU A 44 1.45 -9.75 -8.02
C LEU A 44 0.14 -8.95 -7.98
N ALA A 45 -0.01 -8.07 -6.99
CA ALA A 45 -1.16 -7.17 -6.88
C ALA A 45 -0.81 -5.92 -6.08
N GLN A 46 -1.41 -4.77 -6.42
CA GLN A 46 -1.24 -3.50 -5.71
C GLN A 46 -2.57 -2.77 -5.57
N ALA A 47 -2.86 -2.29 -4.36
CA ALA A 47 -4.04 -1.49 -4.08
C ALA A 47 -3.84 -0.05 -4.59
N PRO A 48 -4.86 0.56 -5.23
CA PRO A 48 -4.85 1.98 -5.58
C PRO A 48 -5.03 2.87 -4.34
N ASP A 49 -4.92 4.20 -4.53
CA ASP A 49 -5.02 5.21 -3.45
C ASP A 49 -6.46 5.50 -3.05
N ARG A 50 -7.19 4.43 -2.72
CA ARG A 50 -8.58 4.44 -2.26
C ARG A 50 -8.88 3.13 -1.53
N ALA A 51 -9.98 3.10 -0.78
CA ALA A 51 -10.47 1.86 -0.17
C ALA A 51 -10.66 0.79 -1.25
N TYR A 52 -9.91 -0.31 -1.13
CA TYR A 52 -9.87 -1.37 -2.12
C TYR A 52 -9.45 -2.69 -1.47
N VAL A 53 -9.86 -3.82 -2.07
CA VAL A 53 -9.42 -5.16 -1.68
C VAL A 53 -8.62 -5.76 -2.82
N VAL A 54 -7.38 -6.14 -2.54
CA VAL A 54 -6.53 -6.89 -3.48
C VAL A 54 -6.44 -8.35 -3.06
N THR A 55 -6.49 -9.24 -4.04
CA THR A 55 -6.28 -10.69 -3.87
C THR A 55 -5.19 -11.14 -4.83
N GLY A 56 -4.43 -12.16 -4.46
CA GLY A 56 -3.38 -12.73 -5.30
C GLY A 56 -3.18 -14.20 -4.98
N GLU A 57 -2.76 -14.96 -5.98
CA GLU A 57 -2.41 -16.37 -5.81
C GLU A 57 -0.93 -16.49 -5.44
N LEU A 58 -0.64 -17.35 -4.47
CA LEU A 58 0.72 -17.59 -4.00
C LEU A 58 1.15 -19.02 -4.35
N ASN A 59 2.31 -19.14 -4.98
CA ASN A 59 2.92 -20.42 -5.29
C ASN A 59 3.99 -20.76 -4.25
N PHE A 60 3.60 -21.54 -3.23
CA PHE A 60 4.50 -21.97 -2.16
C PHE A 60 5.56 -22.96 -2.66
N ALA A 61 5.26 -23.80 -3.65
CA ALA A 61 6.25 -24.71 -4.22
C ALA A 61 7.41 -23.94 -4.89
N TYR A 62 7.12 -22.82 -5.55
CA TYR A 62 8.15 -21.94 -6.10
C TYR A 62 8.98 -21.26 -5.00
N GLN A 63 8.33 -20.81 -3.93
CA GLN A 63 9.03 -20.26 -2.77
C GLN A 63 9.99 -21.28 -2.15
N ASP A 64 9.58 -22.52 -1.99
CA ASP A 64 10.41 -23.58 -1.41
C ASP A 64 11.64 -23.87 -2.29
N GLN A 65 11.43 -24.01 -3.60
CA GLN A 65 12.52 -24.17 -4.57
C GLN A 65 13.53 -23.01 -4.53
N LEU A 66 13.04 -21.77 -4.37
CA LEU A 66 13.93 -20.61 -4.23
C LEU A 66 14.74 -20.64 -2.94
N ARG A 67 14.15 -21.08 -1.82
CA ARG A 67 14.85 -21.21 -0.54
C ARG A 67 15.90 -22.31 -0.55
N GLU A 68 15.69 -23.38 -1.31
CA GLU A 68 16.71 -24.43 -1.53
C GLU A 68 17.89 -23.89 -2.35
N ARG A 69 17.62 -23.12 -3.40
CA ARG A 69 18.65 -22.54 -4.28
C ARG A 69 19.40 -21.39 -3.63
N LEU A 70 18.71 -20.60 -2.80
CA LEU A 70 19.24 -19.44 -2.11
C LEU A 70 18.91 -19.50 -0.61
N PRO A 71 19.61 -20.33 0.18
CA PRO A 71 19.32 -20.56 1.59
C PRO A 71 19.85 -19.43 2.49
N CYS A 72 19.43 -18.18 2.23
CA CYS A 72 19.91 -16.98 2.94
C CYS A 72 19.80 -17.11 4.47
N LEU A 73 18.73 -17.74 4.97
CA LEU A 73 18.52 -17.89 6.40
C LEU A 73 19.52 -18.85 7.07
N ASN A 74 20.08 -19.81 6.33
CA ASN A 74 21.08 -20.75 6.85
C ASN A 74 22.46 -20.09 6.99
N HIS A 75 22.74 -19.04 6.22
CA HIS A 75 23.98 -18.27 6.29
C HIS A 75 23.90 -17.09 7.26
N ARG A 76 22.78 -16.95 8.00
CA ARG A 76 22.62 -15.87 8.97
C ARG A 76 23.46 -16.16 10.21
N CYS A 77 24.51 -15.38 10.42
CA CYS A 77 25.22 -15.31 11.70
C CYS A 77 24.51 -14.29 12.60
N ILE A 78 24.07 -14.72 13.78
CA ILE A 78 23.40 -13.88 14.79
C ILE A 78 24.33 -13.69 15.98
#